data_AF-A0A0F8Z975-F1
#
_entry.id   AF-A0A0F8Z975-F1
#
_cell.length_a   1.000
_cell.length_b   1.000
_cell.length_c   1.000
_cell.angle_alpha   90.00
_cell.angle_beta   90.00
_cell.angle_gamma   90.00
#
_symmetry.space_group_name_H-M   'P 1'
#
loop_
_entity.id
_entity.type
_entity.pdbx_description
1 polymer ?
#
loop_
_entity_poly.entity_id
_entity_poly.type
_entity_poly.pdbx_seq_one_letter_code
_entity_poly.pdbx_strand_id
1 'polypeptide(L)' 'MQKKIVIIGSGFSSLAASCHLSKAGHDVTIFEKNTTAGGRARQLKRDGFT' A
#
# COMPACT_ATOMS: atom_id res chain seq x y z
N MET A 1 8.85 20.89 -3.67
CA MET A 1 7.50 21.13 -4.25
C MET A 1 6.63 19.92 -3.96
N GLN A 2 5.51 20.11 -3.28
CA GLN A 2 4.53 19.07 -3.02
C GLN A 2 3.85 18.64 -4.34
N LYS A 3 3.56 17.34 -4.48
CA LYS A 3 2.91 16.76 -5.65
C LYS A 3 1.78 15.87 -5.18
N LYS A 4 0.74 15.73 -6.00
CA LYS A 4 -0.28 14.69 -5.85
C LYS A 4 0.16 13.45 -6.61
N ILE A 5 0.23 12.32 -5.94
CA ILE A 5 0.74 11.06 -6.49
C ILE A 5 -0.28 9.97 -6.25
N VAL A 6 -0.60 9.26 -7.32
CA VAL A 6 -1.48 8.09 -7.28
C VAL A 6 -0.63 6.84 -7.48
N ILE A 7 -0.76 5.87 -6.57
CA ILE A 7 -0.11 4.56 -6.65
C ILE A 7 -1.18 3.49 -6.83
N ILE A 8 -0.99 2.59 -7.78
CA ILE A 8 -1.91 1.48 -8.04
C ILE A 8 -1.31 0.18 -7.47
N GLY A 9 -2.08 -0.48 -6.62
CA GLY A 9 -1.69 -1.65 -5.85
C GLY A 9 -1.02 -1.32 -4.52
N SER A 10 -1.24 -2.17 -3.53
CA SER A 10 -0.75 -2.03 -2.14
C SER A 10 0.16 -3.20 -1.73
N GLY A 11 0.99 -3.67 -2.67
CA GLY A 11 2.06 -4.61 -2.37
C GLY A 11 3.24 -3.94 -1.65
N PHE A 12 4.25 -4.72 -1.28
CA PHE A 12 5.43 -4.21 -0.55
C PHE A 12 6.13 -3.03 -1.22
N SER A 13 6.34 -3.11 -2.54
CA SER A 13 6.98 -2.04 -3.30
C SER A 13 6.19 -0.74 -3.23
N SER A 14 4.87 -0.82 -3.42
CA SER A 14 3.97 0.33 -3.36
C SER A 14 3.91 0.95 -1.97
N LEU A 15 3.80 0.12 -0.93
CA LEU A 15 3.75 0.59 0.46
C LEU A 15 5.08 1.25 0.87
N ALA A 16 6.22 0.67 0.48
CA ALA A 16 7.53 1.28 0.71
C ALA A 16 7.66 2.62 -0.02
N ALA A 17 7.31 2.65 -1.32
CA ALA A 17 7.33 3.87 -2.12
C ALA A 17 6.42 4.96 -1.52
N SER A 18 5.20 4.61 -1.10
CA SER A 18 4.28 5.57 -0.48
C SER A 18 4.84 6.15 0.80
N CYS A 19 5.47 5.34 1.66
CA CYS A 19 6.09 5.84 2.90
C CYS A 19 7.16 6.88 2.61
N HIS A 20 8.05 6.61 1.64
CA HIS A 20 9.11 7.56 1.28
C HIS A 20 8.56 8.83 0.63
N LEU A 21 7.58 8.71 -0.26
CA LEU A 21 6.96 9.86 -0.94
C LEU A 21 6.18 10.73 0.04
N SER A 22 5.39 10.13 0.94
CA SER A 22 4.70 10.87 1.99
C SER A 22 5.68 11.53 2.95
N LYS A 23 6.77 10.85 3.34
CA LYS A 23 7.84 11.44 4.16
C LYS A 23 8.52 12.63 3.47
N ALA A 24 8.63 12.61 2.14
CA ALA A 24 9.14 13.74 1.35
C ALA A 24 8.13 14.90 1.20
N GLY A 25 6.95 14.80 1.82
CA GLY A 25 5.93 15.85 1.84
C GLY A 25 5.00 15.84 0.63
N HIS A 26 4.87 14.71 -0.08
CA HIS A 26 3.90 14.55 -1.16
C HIS A 26 2.53 14.10 -0.64
N ASP A 27 1.47 14.47 -1.35
CA ASP A 27 0.11 13.96 -1.14
C ASP A 27 -0.04 12.65 -1.93
N VAL A 28 -0.10 11.52 -1.23
CA VAL A 28 -0.04 10.18 -1.83
C VAL A 28 -1.34 9.43 -1.56
N THR A 29 -1.99 8.96 -2.62
CA THR A 29 -3.17 8.09 -2.54
C THR A 29 -2.84 6.73 -3.17
N ILE A 30 -3.18 5.64 -2.49
CA ILE A 30 -3.00 4.27 -2.99
C ILE A 30 -4.38 3.68 -3.31
N PHE A 31 -4.53 3.11 -4.51
CA PHE A 31 -5.71 2.33 -4.88
C PHE A 31 -5.36 0.85 -4.93
N GLU A 32 -6.05 0.04 -4.11
CA GLU A 32 -5.94 -1.41 -4.11
C GLU A 32 -7.25 -2.03 -4.59
N LYS A 33 -7.15 -3.07 -5.43
CA LYS A 33 -8.33 -3.78 -5.93
C LYS A 33 -8.98 -4.66 -4.85
N ASN A 34 -8.15 -5.24 -3.99
CA ASN A 34 -8.60 -6.13 -2.93
C ASN A 34 -9.08 -5.35 -1.69
N THR A 35 -9.86 -6.01 -0.83
CA THR A 35 -10.33 -5.44 0.45
C THR A 35 -9.22 -5.24 1.49
N THR A 36 -8.04 -5.82 1.27
CA THR A 36 -6.90 -5.77 2.20
C THR A 36 -5.61 -5.39 1.48
N ALA A 37 -4.75 -4.66 2.18
CA ALA A 37 -3.40 -4.37 1.72
C ALA A 37 -2.45 -5.59 1.83
N GLY A 38 -1.24 -5.48 1.27
CA GLY A 38 -0.16 -6.46 1.39
C GLY A 38 0.12 -7.27 0.13
N GLY A 39 -0.75 -7.19 -0.88
CA GLY A 39 -0.55 -7.82 -2.18
C GLY A 39 -0.39 -9.34 -2.08
N ARG A 40 0.83 -9.86 -2.27
CA ARG A 40 1.14 -11.29 -2.15
C ARG A 40 1.34 -11.76 -0.70
N ALA A 41 1.64 -10.86 0.23
CA ALA A 41 1.80 -11.18 1.65
C ALA A 41 0.50 -11.01 2.43
N ARG A 42 -0.61 -11.47 1.84
CA ARG A 42 -1.89 -11.48 2.55
C ARG A 42 -1.90 -12.61 3.55
N GLN A 43 -2.50 -12.35 4.71
CA GLN A 43 -2.68 -13.34 5.73
C GLN A 43 -3.84 -14.29 5.37
N LEU A 44 -3.59 -15.58 5.36
CA LEU A 44 -4.65 -16.59 5.26
C LEU A 44 -5.19 -16.85 6.65
N LYS A 45 -6.43 -16.44 6.90
CA LYS A 45 -7.14 -16.80 8.14
C LYS A 45 -8.04 -17.99 7.85
N ARG A 46 -7.79 -19.12 8.52
CA ARG A 46 -8.55 -20.35 8.31
C ARG A 46 -8.49 -21.24 9.54
N ASP A 47 -9.63 -21.78 9.95
CA ASP A 47 -9.74 -22.78 11.01
C ASP A 47 -9.07 -22.37 12.34
N GLY A 48 -9.09 -21.06 12.65
CA GLY A 48 -8.46 -20.49 13.84
C GLY A 48 -6.97 -20.12 13.70
N PHE A 49 -6.35 -20.44 12.57
CA PHE A 49 -4.95 -20.10 12.27
C PHE A 49 -4.82 -18.82 11.46
N THR A 50 -3.65 -18.17 11.59
CA THR A 50 -3.33 -16.88 10.96
C THR A 50 -1.90 -16.84 10.47
#